data_AF-A0A2N7VIZ9-F1
#
_entry.id   AF-A0A2N7VIZ9-F1
#
_cell.length_a   1.000
_cell.length_b   1.000
_cell.length_c   1.000
_cell.angle_alpha   90.00
_cell.angle_beta   90.00
_cell.angle_gamma   90.00
#
_symmetry.space_group_name_H-M   'P 1'
#
loop_
_entity.id
_entity.type
_entity.pdbx_description
1 polymer ?
#
loop_
_entity_poly.entity_id
_entity_poly.type
_entity_poly.pdbx_seq_one_letter_code
_entity_poly.pdbx_strand_id
1 'polypeptide(L)'
;MQMRAVAARQGTRWFADGWSLFQQRPGMWIMLGLIDLLVTIVLYELPYASDLTAVFTVLWSGGMVFAADHCRTTGTVGLADVVRGIRAHFEPLFAAAVFGLLIAIVCDLTGDRAAGALRLMAFGGAKTDLPTVLALCAGVLYLTTAVIGAMALWIAPALIVLNGATAADALRASFTATWRNGAAALVYGIVAVGLFIACVLTLGVATVVVAPLLYLSTYAASLDMFPRNR
;
A
#
# COMPACT_ATOMS: atom_id res chain seq x y z
N MET A 1 -5.78 -16.76 -12.18
CA MET A 1 -5.65 -15.29 -12.28
C MET A 1 -4.91 -14.94 -13.55
N GLN A 2 -5.58 -14.39 -14.57
CA GLN A 2 -4.90 -13.92 -15.79
C GLN A 2 -4.62 -12.42 -15.63
N MET A 3 -3.36 -12.03 -15.81
CA MET A 3 -2.94 -10.64 -15.73
C MET A 3 -3.02 -9.99 -17.11
N ARG A 4 -3.58 -8.78 -17.17
CA ARG A 4 -3.64 -7.95 -18.36
C ARG A 4 -2.64 -6.79 -18.27
N ALA A 5 -1.99 -6.49 -19.39
CA ALA A 5 -1.19 -5.27 -19.52
C ALA A 5 -2.11 -4.06 -19.80
N VAL A 6 -1.86 -2.94 -19.14
CA VAL A 6 -2.68 -1.73 -19.21
C VAL A 6 -1.87 -0.52 -19.67
N ALA A 7 -2.56 0.46 -20.26
CA ALA A 7 -1.93 1.72 -20.68
C ALA A 7 -1.57 2.61 -19.48
N ALA A 8 -0.55 3.44 -19.62
CA ALA A 8 -0.09 4.35 -18.56
C ALA A 8 -1.20 5.27 -18.00
N ARG A 9 -2.14 5.70 -18.86
CA ARG A 9 -3.29 6.54 -18.47
C ARG A 9 -4.21 5.87 -17.43
N GLN A 10 -4.20 4.53 -17.33
CA GLN A 10 -5.02 3.84 -16.35
C GLN A 10 -4.61 4.22 -14.92
N GLY A 11 -3.34 4.57 -14.69
CA GLY A 11 -2.84 5.04 -13.40
C GLY A 11 -3.64 6.21 -12.82
N THR A 12 -4.05 7.20 -13.64
CA THR A 12 -4.90 8.31 -13.18
C THR A 12 -6.38 7.95 -13.14
N ARG A 13 -6.84 7.07 -14.04
CA ARG A 13 -8.24 6.61 -14.08
C ARG A 13 -8.63 5.80 -12.85
N TRP A 14 -7.72 4.99 -12.29
CA TRP A 14 -8.00 4.26 -11.05
C TRP A 14 -8.34 5.18 -9.87
N PHE A 15 -7.73 6.38 -9.82
CA PHE A 15 -8.13 7.40 -8.85
C PHE A 15 -9.51 7.98 -9.13
N ALA A 16 -9.86 8.21 -10.40
CA ALA A 16 -11.20 8.68 -10.77
C ALA A 16 -12.28 7.64 -10.45
N ASP A 17 -12.01 6.36 -10.73
CA ASP A 17 -12.90 5.25 -10.41
C ASP A 17 -13.05 5.10 -8.89
N GLY A 18 -11.94 5.15 -8.15
CA GLY A 18 -11.95 5.15 -6.69
C GLY A 18 -12.71 6.33 -6.10
N TRP A 19 -12.58 7.53 -6.69
CA TRP A 19 -13.33 8.72 -6.28
C TRP A 19 -14.84 8.57 -6.53
N SER A 20 -15.23 7.96 -7.66
CA SER A 20 -16.65 7.68 -7.94
C SER A 20 -17.26 6.75 -6.89
N LEU A 21 -16.50 5.76 -6.40
CA LEU A 21 -16.93 4.84 -5.35
C LEU A 21 -16.97 5.53 -3.97
N PHE A 22 -16.02 6.45 -3.73
CA PHE A 22 -16.00 7.29 -2.53
C PHE A 22 -17.27 8.16 -2.44
N GLN A 23 -17.67 8.79 -3.55
CA GLN A 23 -18.83 9.68 -3.61
C GLN A 23 -20.17 8.99 -3.34
N GLN A 24 -20.26 7.66 -3.48
CA GLN A 24 -21.49 6.92 -3.17
C GLN A 24 -21.81 6.95 -1.67
N ARG A 25 -20.79 6.85 -0.81
CA ARG A 25 -20.95 6.76 0.66
C ARG A 25 -19.82 7.51 1.40
N PRO A 26 -19.66 8.82 1.15
CA PRO A 26 -18.48 9.56 1.61
C PRO A 26 -18.32 9.55 3.13
N GLY A 27 -19.43 9.67 3.88
CA GLY A 27 -19.38 9.65 5.35
C GLY A 27 -18.82 8.36 5.92
N MET A 28 -19.12 7.20 5.32
CA MET A 28 -18.57 5.93 5.78
C MET A 28 -17.10 5.78 5.40
N TRP A 29 -16.70 6.18 4.19
CA TRP A 29 -15.30 6.13 3.78
C TRP A 29 -14.42 7.04 4.63
N ILE A 30 -14.91 8.23 4.99
CA ILE A 30 -14.27 9.15 5.94
C ILE A 30 -14.16 8.49 7.32
N MET A 31 -15.22 7.84 7.82
CA MET A 31 -15.16 7.13 9.09
C MET A 31 -14.11 6.01 9.07
N LEU A 32 -14.03 5.23 8.00
CA LEU A 32 -13.02 4.18 7.84
C LEU A 32 -11.61 4.77 7.74
N GLY A 33 -11.42 5.86 7.00
CA GLY A 33 -10.16 6.60 6.94
C GLY A 33 -9.75 7.19 8.29
N LEU A 34 -10.72 7.63 9.11
CA LEU A 34 -10.46 8.11 10.45
C LEU A 34 -10.02 6.98 11.39
N ILE A 35 -10.67 5.82 11.31
CA ILE A 35 -10.26 4.62 12.07
C ILE A 35 -8.84 4.22 11.70
N ASP A 36 -8.54 4.15 10.40
CA ASP A 36 -7.20 3.86 9.87
C ASP A 36 -6.14 4.82 10.43
N LEU A 37 -6.42 6.12 10.36
CA LEU A 37 -5.54 7.16 10.90
C LEU A 37 -5.31 7.01 12.40
N LEU A 38 -6.38 6.83 13.18
CA LEU A 38 -6.28 6.70 14.64
C LEU A 38 -5.50 5.46 15.05
N VAL A 39 -5.77 4.31 14.43
CA VAL A 39 -5.02 3.07 14.72
C VAL A 39 -3.55 3.23 14.35
N THR A 40 -3.28 3.84 13.19
CA THR A 40 -1.91 4.10 12.73
C THR A 40 -1.15 4.99 13.71
N ILE A 41 -1.76 6.09 14.18
CA ILE A 41 -1.16 6.97 15.20
C ILE A 41 -0.87 6.18 16.48
N VAL A 42 -1.84 5.42 16.99
CA VAL A 42 -1.65 4.63 18.22
C VAL A 42 -0.51 3.63 18.08
N LEU A 43 -0.38 2.97 16.93
CA LEU A 43 0.70 2.02 16.68
C LEU A 43 2.08 2.69 16.59
N TYR A 44 2.16 3.89 16.03
CA TYR A 44 3.43 4.63 15.95
C TYR A 44 3.91 5.15 17.30
N GLU A 45 3.02 5.49 18.22
CA GLU A 45 3.38 5.95 19.57
C GLU A 45 3.89 4.82 20.48
N LEU A 46 3.64 3.56 20.11
CA LEU A 46 4.07 2.40 20.88
C LEU A 46 5.52 2.00 20.52
N PRO A 47 6.46 2.03 21.47
CA PRO A 47 7.84 1.57 21.23
C PRO A 47 7.84 0.12 20.76
N TYR A 48 8.64 -0.21 19.75
CA TYR A 48 8.77 -1.54 19.15
C TYR A 48 7.51 -2.11 18.46
N ALA A 49 6.35 -1.44 18.56
CA ALA A 49 5.13 -1.84 17.86
C ALA A 49 4.91 -1.06 16.55
N SER A 50 5.79 -0.10 16.24
CA SER A 50 5.81 0.62 14.96
C SER A 50 5.86 -0.32 13.77
N ASP A 51 6.60 -1.43 13.86
CA ASP A 51 6.68 -2.44 12.79
C ASP A 51 5.34 -3.18 12.58
N LEU A 52 4.51 -3.25 13.62
CA LEU A 52 3.18 -3.86 13.55
C LEU A 52 2.22 -3.05 12.68
N THR A 53 2.54 -1.79 12.36
CA THR A 53 1.82 -1.01 11.35
C THR A 53 1.82 -1.68 9.99
N ALA A 54 2.89 -2.40 9.62
CA ALA A 54 2.94 -3.15 8.37
C ALA A 54 1.90 -4.28 8.35
N VAL A 55 1.73 -4.95 9.49
CA VAL A 55 0.72 -6.02 9.64
C VAL A 55 -0.68 -5.44 9.55
N PHE A 56 -0.93 -4.36 10.30
CA PHE A 56 -2.22 -3.66 10.26
C PHE A 56 -2.54 -3.18 8.85
N THR A 57 -1.60 -2.55 8.15
CA THR A 57 -1.79 -2.01 6.80
C THR A 57 -2.22 -3.09 5.81
N VAL A 58 -1.62 -4.28 5.84
CA VAL A 58 -1.96 -5.38 4.93
C VAL A 58 -3.36 -5.95 5.23
N LEU A 59 -3.65 -6.18 6.51
CA LEU A 59 -4.97 -6.66 6.93
C LEU A 59 -6.06 -5.63 6.58
N TRP A 60 -5.83 -4.38 6.96
CA TRP A 60 -6.75 -3.27 6.72
C TRP A 60 -6.98 -3.04 5.22
N SER A 61 -5.92 -3.08 4.41
CA SER A 61 -6.02 -3.01 2.94
C SER A 61 -6.93 -4.11 2.38
N GLY A 62 -6.75 -5.36 2.81
CA GLY A 62 -7.64 -6.46 2.42
C GLY A 62 -9.10 -6.22 2.82
N GLY A 63 -9.34 -5.77 4.05
CA GLY A 63 -10.68 -5.41 4.52
C GLY A 63 -11.32 -4.27 3.73
N MET A 64 -10.55 -3.20 3.45
CA MET A 64 -11.00 -2.05 2.66
C MET A 64 -11.35 -2.45 1.23
N VAL A 65 -10.57 -3.34 0.62
CA VAL A 65 -10.88 -3.91 -0.70
C VAL A 65 -12.16 -4.74 -0.68
N PHE A 66 -12.37 -5.55 0.36
CA PHE A 66 -13.62 -6.29 0.52
C PHE A 66 -14.83 -5.34 0.64
N ALA A 67 -14.70 -4.30 1.47
CA ALA A 67 -15.72 -3.28 1.65
C ALA A 67 -16.00 -2.51 0.34
N ALA A 68 -14.98 -2.25 -0.47
CA ALA A 68 -15.12 -1.62 -1.78
C ALA A 68 -15.92 -2.51 -2.76
N ASP A 69 -15.63 -3.82 -2.80
CA ASP A 69 -16.38 -4.77 -3.62
C ASP A 69 -17.82 -4.96 -3.16
N HIS A 70 -18.04 -4.94 -1.84
CA HIS A 70 -19.37 -4.96 -1.24
C HIS A 70 -20.16 -3.69 -1.57
N CYS A 71 -19.53 -2.51 -1.47
CA CYS A 71 -20.14 -1.23 -1.82
C CYS A 71 -20.52 -1.17 -3.30
N ARG A 72 -19.67 -1.65 -4.19
CA ARG A 72 -19.96 -1.67 -5.63
C ARG A 72 -21.12 -2.60 -5.99
N THR A 73 -21.33 -3.68 -5.24
CA THR A 73 -22.38 -4.67 -5.52
C THR A 73 -23.71 -4.39 -4.82
N THR A 74 -23.68 -3.82 -3.61
CA THR A 74 -24.88 -3.62 -2.77
C THR A 74 -25.23 -2.16 -2.52
N GLY A 75 -24.31 -1.22 -2.80
CA GLY A 75 -24.46 0.20 -2.45
C GLY A 75 -24.35 0.48 -0.94
N THR A 76 -23.94 -0.50 -0.14
CA THR A 76 -23.76 -0.38 1.31
C THR A 76 -22.31 -0.63 1.70
N VAL A 77 -21.84 0.10 2.71
CA VAL A 77 -20.50 -0.06 3.29
C VAL A 77 -20.58 0.19 4.79
N GLY A 78 -19.83 -0.60 5.55
CA GLY A 78 -19.63 -0.40 6.98
C GLY A 78 -18.35 -1.06 7.48
N LEU A 79 -17.95 -0.70 8.70
CA LEU A 79 -16.81 -1.32 9.39
C LEU A 79 -16.95 -2.85 9.50
N ALA A 80 -18.19 -3.35 9.65
CA ALA A 80 -18.46 -4.77 9.67
C ALA A 80 -18.03 -5.48 8.37
N ASP A 81 -18.08 -4.80 7.22
CA ASP A 81 -17.65 -5.37 5.95
C ASP A 81 -16.13 -5.49 5.89
N VAL A 82 -15.40 -4.47 6.37
CA VAL A 82 -13.93 -4.49 6.48
C VAL A 82 -13.50 -5.66 7.36
N VAL A 83 -14.08 -5.77 8.56
CA VAL A 83 -13.78 -6.86 9.51
C VAL A 83 -14.16 -8.22 8.92
N ARG A 84 -15.29 -8.32 8.23
CA ARG A 84 -15.72 -9.57 7.57
C ARG A 84 -14.73 -9.99 6.48
N GLY A 85 -14.26 -9.05 5.66
CA GLY A 85 -13.24 -9.31 4.64
C GLY A 85 -11.94 -9.82 5.24
N ILE A 86 -11.48 -9.18 6.32
CA ILE A 86 -10.29 -9.62 7.07
C ILE A 86 -10.48 -11.04 7.60
N ARG A 87 -11.61 -11.31 8.28
CA ARG A 87 -11.87 -12.63 8.89
C ARG A 87 -12.01 -13.73 7.85
N ALA A 88 -12.69 -13.47 6.74
CA ALA A 88 -12.91 -14.44 5.67
C ALA A 88 -11.61 -14.85 4.97
N HIS A 89 -10.63 -13.95 4.91
CA HIS A 89 -9.34 -14.18 4.26
C HIS A 89 -8.15 -14.03 5.21
N PHE A 90 -8.35 -14.31 6.50
CA PHE A 90 -7.37 -13.97 7.54
C PHE A 90 -6.04 -14.68 7.34
N GLU A 91 -6.05 -15.99 7.10
CA GLU A 91 -4.83 -16.80 6.94
C GLU A 91 -3.93 -16.28 5.80
N PRO A 92 -4.40 -16.15 4.54
CA PRO A 92 -3.56 -15.63 3.47
C PRO A 92 -3.19 -14.15 3.65
N LEU A 93 -4.09 -13.31 4.20
CA LEU A 93 -3.77 -11.92 4.49
C LEU A 93 -2.70 -11.79 5.57
N PHE A 94 -2.77 -12.60 6.62
CA PHE A 94 -1.80 -12.62 7.70
C PHE A 94 -0.43 -13.12 7.21
N ALA A 95 -0.39 -14.14 6.35
CA ALA A 95 0.85 -14.58 5.74
C ALA A 95 1.49 -13.50 4.85
N ALA A 96 0.70 -12.74 4.08
CA ALA A 96 1.20 -11.57 3.35
C ALA A 96 1.63 -10.43 4.30
N ALA A 97 0.95 -10.27 5.42
CA ALA A 97 1.27 -9.29 6.45
C ALA A 97 2.60 -9.60 7.14
N VAL A 98 2.91 -10.87 7.39
CA VAL A 98 4.22 -11.32 7.89
C VAL A 98 5.32 -10.98 6.88
N PHE A 99 5.08 -11.16 5.58
CA PHE A 99 6.04 -10.70 4.57
C PHE A 99 6.25 -9.18 4.64
N GLY A 100 5.17 -8.40 4.79
CA GLY A 100 5.26 -6.94 5.00
C GLY A 100 6.02 -6.56 6.26
N LEU A 101 5.84 -7.30 7.36
CA LEU A 101 6.58 -7.11 8.60
C LEU A 101 8.08 -7.35 8.42
N LEU A 102 8.48 -8.41 7.70
CA LEU A 102 9.89 -8.68 7.40
C LEU A 102 10.52 -7.57 6.57
N ILE A 103 9.80 -7.04 5.58
CA ILE A 103 10.23 -5.87 4.80
C ILE A 103 10.40 -4.66 5.72
N ALA A 104 9.42 -4.39 6.59
CA ALA A 104 9.46 -3.26 7.52
C ALA A 104 10.67 -3.33 8.46
N ILE A 105 10.92 -4.49 9.08
CA ILE A 105 12.06 -4.70 9.98
C ILE A 105 13.40 -4.43 9.26
N VAL A 106 13.57 -4.93 8.03
CA VAL A 106 14.80 -4.68 7.27
C VAL A 106 14.92 -3.18 6.94
N CYS A 107 13.82 -2.53 6.56
CA CYS A 107 13.80 -1.10 6.29
C CYS A 107 14.11 -0.26 7.54
N ASP A 108 13.62 -0.64 8.72
CA ASP A 108 13.90 0.07 9.98
C ASP A 108 15.38 -0.06 10.37
N LEU A 109 15.92 -1.28 10.34
CA LEU A 109 17.34 -1.57 10.65
C LEU A 109 18.34 -0.83 9.72
N THR A 110 17.90 -0.56 8.48
CA THR A 110 18.74 0.08 7.46
C THR A 110 18.41 1.56 7.26
N GLY A 111 17.25 2.04 7.72
CA GLY A 111 16.67 3.33 7.39
C GLY A 111 17.52 4.51 7.85
N ASP A 112 17.94 4.53 9.11
CA ASP A 112 18.79 5.60 9.66
C ASP A 112 20.12 5.72 8.90
N ARG A 113 20.70 4.57 8.55
CA ARG A 113 21.96 4.49 7.79
C ARG A 113 21.76 4.89 6.34
N ALA A 114 20.63 4.52 5.74
CA ALA A 114 20.25 4.91 4.39
C ALA A 114 20.02 6.44 4.29
N ALA A 115 19.36 7.04 5.27
CA ALA A 115 19.18 8.49 5.34
C ALA A 115 20.53 9.22 5.49
N GLY A 116 21.45 8.68 6.29
CA GLY A 116 22.83 9.15 6.40
C GLY A 116 23.57 9.10 5.05
N ALA A 117 23.47 7.98 4.33
CA ALA A 117 24.07 7.82 3.01
C ALA A 117 23.55 8.83 1.98
N LEU A 118 22.22 9.03 1.95
CA LEU A 118 21.60 10.00 1.04
C LEU A 118 22.06 11.43 1.32
N ARG A 119 22.18 11.81 2.60
CA ARG A 119 22.71 13.14 3.00
C ARG A 119 24.17 13.32 2.56
N LEU A 120 25.00 12.29 2.72
CA LEU A 120 26.40 12.33 2.31
C LEU A 120 26.57 12.46 0.78
N MET A 121 25.70 11.81 0.01
CA MET A 121 25.66 11.95 -1.46
C MET A 121 25.15 13.33 -1.88
N ALA A 122 24.08 13.82 -1.26
CA ALA A 122 23.40 15.05 -1.68
C ALA A 122 24.19 16.32 -1.37
N PHE A 123 24.90 16.37 -0.24
CA PHE A 123 25.61 17.56 0.23
C PHE A 123 27.13 17.50 0.05
N GLY A 124 27.65 16.44 -0.58
CA GLY A 124 29.09 16.29 -0.83
C GLY A 124 29.89 16.11 0.45
N GLY A 125 30.01 14.86 0.90
CA GLY A 125 30.83 14.51 2.07
C GLY A 125 31.31 13.07 2.10
N ALA A 126 31.13 12.33 1.01
CA ALA A 126 31.53 10.93 0.93
C ALA A 126 33.06 10.81 0.95
N LYS A 127 33.58 10.30 2.06
CA LYS A 127 34.96 9.81 2.16
C LYS A 127 34.95 8.31 1.89
N THR A 128 36.06 7.76 1.39
CA THR A 128 36.22 6.31 1.24
C THR A 128 36.63 5.67 2.56
N ASP A 129 35.83 5.90 3.61
CA ASP A 129 36.01 5.28 4.93
C ASP A 129 34.94 4.21 5.19
N LEU A 130 35.23 3.31 6.12
CA LEU A 130 34.36 2.17 6.44
C LEU A 130 32.91 2.59 6.81
N PRO A 131 32.68 3.66 7.60
CA PRO A 131 31.32 4.12 7.91
C PRO A 131 30.53 4.58 6.68
N THR A 132 31.16 5.33 5.77
CA THR A 132 30.49 5.78 4.54
C THR A 132 30.12 4.60 3.65
N VAL A 133 31.03 3.63 3.48
CA VAL A 133 30.75 2.41 2.69
C VAL A 133 29.59 1.61 3.29
N LEU A 134 29.58 1.40 4.61
CA LEU A 134 28.49 0.71 5.30
C LEU A 134 27.14 1.43 5.15
N ALA A 135 27.15 2.77 5.22
CA ALA A 135 25.95 3.56 5.00
C ALA A 135 25.43 3.41 3.56
N LEU A 136 26.31 3.44 2.56
CA LEU A 136 25.96 3.22 1.15
C LEU A 136 25.36 1.83 0.92
N CYS A 137 25.98 0.78 1.47
CA CYS A 137 25.44 -0.59 1.39
C CYS A 137 24.06 -0.69 2.05
N ALA A 138 23.88 -0.08 3.23
CA ALA A 138 22.58 -0.02 3.90
C ALA A 138 21.54 0.75 3.07
N GLY A 139 21.94 1.84 2.40
CA GLY A 139 21.08 2.60 1.49
C GLY A 139 20.60 1.78 0.29
N VAL A 140 21.50 1.03 -0.36
CA VAL A 140 21.14 0.13 -1.46
C VAL A 140 20.22 -0.99 -0.96
N LEU A 141 20.52 -1.59 0.19
CA LEU A 141 19.68 -2.63 0.80
C LEU A 141 18.29 -2.09 1.15
N TYR A 142 18.21 -0.89 1.72
CA TYR A 142 16.95 -0.21 2.03
C TYR A 142 16.12 0.01 0.77
N LEU A 143 16.70 0.63 -0.26
CA LEU A 143 15.99 0.96 -1.50
C LEU A 143 15.51 -0.29 -2.24
N THR A 144 16.36 -1.30 -2.36
CA THR A 144 15.99 -2.57 -3.01
C THR A 144 14.88 -3.28 -2.25
N THR A 145 14.98 -3.38 -0.92
CA THR A 145 13.95 -4.00 -0.06
C THR A 145 12.63 -3.23 -0.12
N ALA A 146 12.67 -1.90 -0.03
CA ALA A 146 11.48 -1.06 -0.09
C ALA A 146 10.77 -1.16 -1.44
N VAL A 147 11.51 -1.15 -2.56
CA VAL A 147 10.93 -1.27 -3.90
C VAL A 147 10.32 -2.67 -4.10
N ILE A 148 11.02 -3.74 -3.72
CA ILE A 148 10.49 -5.11 -3.83
C ILE A 148 9.23 -5.25 -2.98
N GLY A 149 9.27 -4.78 -1.74
CA GLY A 149 8.14 -4.81 -0.82
C GLY A 149 6.94 -4.05 -1.36
N ALA A 150 7.15 -2.82 -1.84
CA ALA A 150 6.09 -2.00 -2.43
C ALA A 150 5.44 -2.70 -3.63
N MET A 151 6.23 -3.24 -4.56
CA MET A 151 5.69 -3.95 -5.73
C MET A 151 4.93 -5.23 -5.35
N ALA A 152 5.46 -6.00 -4.39
CA ALA A 152 4.86 -7.26 -3.97
C ALA A 152 3.58 -7.04 -3.15
N LEU A 153 3.49 -6.00 -2.33
CA LEU A 153 2.37 -5.78 -1.41
C LEU A 153 1.29 -4.85 -1.96
N TRP A 154 1.56 -4.07 -3.01
CA TRP A 154 0.61 -3.05 -3.48
C TRP A 154 -0.77 -3.61 -3.86
N ILE A 155 -0.82 -4.71 -4.63
CA ILE A 155 -2.07 -5.32 -5.10
C ILE A 155 -2.33 -6.67 -4.41
N ALA A 156 -1.35 -7.25 -3.70
CA ALA A 156 -1.49 -8.57 -3.10
C ALA A 156 -2.71 -8.72 -2.16
N PRO A 157 -3.01 -7.79 -1.23
CA PRO A 157 -4.20 -7.90 -0.38
C PRO A 157 -5.49 -7.93 -1.20
N ALA A 158 -5.53 -7.16 -2.30
CA ALA A 158 -6.67 -7.15 -3.20
C ALA A 158 -6.82 -8.49 -3.94
N LEU A 159 -5.73 -9.11 -4.40
CA LEU A 159 -5.78 -10.41 -5.07
C LEU A 159 -6.20 -11.54 -4.14
N ILE A 160 -5.77 -11.50 -2.88
CA ILE A 160 -6.18 -12.48 -1.86
C ILE A 160 -7.70 -12.42 -1.68
N VAL A 161 -8.23 -11.22 -1.46
CA VAL A 161 -9.65 -11.00 -1.17
C VAL A 161 -10.53 -11.19 -2.41
N LEU A 162 -10.11 -10.65 -3.55
CA LEU A 162 -10.95 -10.62 -4.74
C LEU A 162 -10.87 -11.89 -5.58
N ASN A 163 -9.75 -12.60 -5.53
CA ASN A 163 -9.50 -13.74 -6.40
C ASN A 163 -9.21 -15.02 -5.59
N GLY A 164 -9.25 -14.98 -4.25
CA GLY A 164 -9.02 -16.13 -3.38
C GLY A 164 -7.59 -16.68 -3.48
N ALA A 165 -6.61 -15.81 -3.77
CA ALA A 165 -5.22 -16.24 -3.90
C ALA A 165 -4.63 -16.71 -2.57
N THR A 166 -3.67 -17.63 -2.65
CA THR A 166 -2.72 -17.83 -1.56
C THR A 166 -1.80 -16.61 -1.43
N ALA A 167 -1.19 -16.41 -0.25
CA ALA A 167 -0.28 -15.28 -0.03
C ALA A 167 0.89 -15.28 -1.03
N ALA A 168 1.50 -16.45 -1.26
CA ALA A 168 2.63 -16.58 -2.18
C ALA A 168 2.24 -16.24 -3.63
N ASP A 169 1.08 -16.72 -4.08
CA ASP A 169 0.59 -16.43 -5.43
C ASP A 169 0.23 -14.94 -5.59
N ALA A 170 -0.39 -14.34 -4.58
CA ALA A 170 -0.73 -12.91 -4.59
C ALA A 170 0.51 -12.01 -4.64
N LEU A 171 1.53 -12.28 -3.81
CA LEU A 171 2.78 -11.51 -3.79
C LEU A 171 3.50 -11.59 -5.14
N ARG A 172 3.62 -12.80 -5.71
CA ARG A 172 4.24 -13.02 -7.03
C ARG A 172 3.45 -12.35 -8.15
N ALA A 173 2.13 -12.48 -8.12
CA ALA A 173 1.25 -11.87 -9.10
C ALA A 173 1.31 -10.34 -9.03
N SER A 174 1.28 -9.75 -7.82
CA SER A 174 1.43 -8.30 -7.61
C SER A 174 2.77 -7.79 -8.12
N PHE A 175 3.86 -8.49 -7.80
CA PHE A 175 5.19 -8.12 -8.29
C PHE A 175 5.25 -8.14 -9.82
N THR A 176 4.79 -9.23 -10.43
CA THR A 176 4.81 -9.39 -11.90
C THR A 176 3.89 -8.37 -12.57
N ALA A 177 2.73 -8.08 -11.98
CA ALA A 177 1.78 -7.12 -12.48
C ALA A 177 2.34 -5.70 -12.43
N THR A 178 2.98 -5.32 -11.33
CA THR A 178 3.62 -4.00 -11.18
C THR A 178 4.79 -3.84 -12.14
N TRP A 179 5.61 -4.88 -12.31
CA TRP A 179 6.74 -4.88 -13.26
C TRP A 179 6.27 -4.74 -14.71
N ARG A 180 5.28 -5.54 -15.14
CA ARG A 180 4.77 -5.49 -16.51
C ARG A 180 3.96 -4.22 -16.81
N ASN A 181 3.40 -3.58 -15.79
CA ASN A 181 2.64 -2.35 -15.90
C ASN A 181 3.37 -1.14 -15.30
N GLY A 182 4.70 -1.13 -15.37
CA GLY A 182 5.53 -0.12 -14.73
C GLY A 182 5.14 1.32 -15.09
N ALA A 183 4.72 1.58 -16.33
CA ALA A 183 4.27 2.92 -16.75
C ALA A 183 2.98 3.35 -16.03
N ALA A 184 1.99 2.46 -15.88
CA ALA A 184 0.76 2.77 -15.15
C ALA A 184 1.02 2.90 -13.64
N ALA A 185 1.89 2.04 -13.09
CA ALA A 185 2.34 2.12 -11.70
C ALA A 185 3.10 3.43 -11.40
N LEU A 186 3.93 3.90 -12.34
CA LEU A 186 4.65 5.17 -12.21
C LEU A 186 3.68 6.36 -12.19
N VAL A 187 2.71 6.39 -13.11
CA VAL A 187 1.66 7.42 -13.13
C VAL A 187 0.85 7.39 -11.83
N TYR A 188 0.48 6.20 -11.36
CA TYR A 188 -0.19 6.03 -10.07
C TYR A 188 0.65 6.61 -8.92
N GLY A 189 1.95 6.26 -8.88
CA GLY A 189 2.89 6.74 -7.87
C GLY A 189 3.03 8.26 -7.87
N ILE A 190 3.10 8.90 -9.04
CA ILE A 190 3.16 10.37 -9.15
C ILE A 190 1.91 11.03 -8.56
N VAL A 191 0.72 10.50 -8.88
CA VAL A 191 -0.54 11.01 -8.32
C VAL A 191 -0.59 10.79 -6.80
N ALA A 192 -0.20 9.59 -6.33
CA ALA A 192 -0.15 9.27 -4.91
C ALA A 192 0.79 10.22 -4.16
N VAL A 193 1.99 10.50 -4.69
CA VAL A 193 2.93 11.48 -4.11
C VAL A 193 2.31 12.88 -4.03
N GLY A 194 1.60 13.33 -5.07
CA GLY A 194 0.86 14.59 -5.03
C GLY A 194 -0.18 14.65 -3.92
N LEU A 195 -0.92 13.55 -3.70
CA LEU A 195 -1.89 13.45 -2.61
C LEU A 195 -1.21 13.39 -1.23
N PHE A 196 -0.06 12.71 -1.12
CA PHE A 196 0.74 12.70 0.11
C PHE A 196 1.26 14.09 0.48
N ILE A 197 1.72 14.88 -0.51
CA ILE A 197 2.10 16.28 -0.29
C ILE A 197 0.91 17.07 0.28
N ALA A 198 -0.29 16.88 -0.26
CA ALA A 198 -1.50 17.53 0.27
C ALA A 198 -1.80 17.10 1.73
N CYS A 199 -1.55 15.84 2.09
CA CYS A 199 -1.67 15.37 3.48
C CYS A 199 -0.69 16.11 4.39
N VAL A 200 0.57 16.25 4.00
CA VAL A 200 1.59 16.98 4.78
C VAL A 200 1.21 18.45 4.94
N LEU A 201 0.78 19.12 3.86
CA LEU A 201 0.40 20.54 3.87
C LEU A 201 -0.83 20.82 4.76
N THR A 202 -1.70 19.84 4.94
CA THR A 202 -2.90 19.94 5.79
C THR A 202 -2.68 19.37 7.19
N LEU A 203 -1.43 19.16 7.62
CA LEU A 203 -1.07 18.59 8.91
C LEU A 203 -1.74 17.23 9.18
N GLY A 204 -1.94 16.43 8.13
CA GLY A 204 -2.55 15.10 8.19
C GLY A 204 -4.08 15.08 8.11
N VAL A 205 -4.76 16.22 8.08
CA VAL A 205 -6.24 16.25 7.98
C VAL A 205 -6.72 15.63 6.67
N ALA A 206 -6.03 15.87 5.55
CA ALA A 206 -6.42 15.27 4.27
C ALA A 206 -6.24 13.75 4.24
N THR A 207 -5.48 13.14 5.17
CA THR A 207 -5.29 11.69 5.25
C THR A 207 -6.61 10.95 5.43
N VAL A 208 -7.58 11.54 6.14
CA VAL A 208 -8.91 10.94 6.36
C VAL A 208 -9.67 10.72 5.04
N VAL A 209 -9.37 11.50 4.00
CA VAL A 209 -9.96 11.36 2.66
C VAL A 209 -9.00 10.64 1.71
N VAL A 210 -7.70 10.92 1.79
CA VAL A 210 -6.70 10.34 0.90
C VAL A 210 -6.47 8.85 1.18
N ALA A 211 -6.44 8.43 2.44
CA ALA A 211 -6.28 7.01 2.80
C ALA A 211 -7.36 6.12 2.19
N PRO A 212 -8.68 6.37 2.40
CA PRO A 212 -9.71 5.57 1.74
C PRO A 212 -9.62 5.68 0.21
N LEU A 213 -9.32 6.85 -0.35
CA LEU A 213 -9.16 7.00 -1.80
C LEU A 213 -8.01 6.13 -2.35
N LEU A 214 -6.90 6.00 -1.62
CA LEU A 214 -5.82 5.10 -2.00
C LEU A 214 -6.31 3.64 -2.04
N TYR A 215 -7.00 3.16 -1.00
CA TYR A 215 -7.57 1.80 -1.01
C TYR A 215 -8.60 1.57 -2.11
N LEU A 216 -9.44 2.57 -2.42
CA LEU A 216 -10.43 2.47 -3.50
C LEU A 216 -9.77 2.49 -4.88
N SER A 217 -8.70 3.24 -5.04
CA SER A 217 -7.92 3.27 -6.28
C SER A 217 -7.11 1.98 -6.48
N THR A 218 -6.57 1.37 -5.41
CA THR A 218 -5.93 0.05 -5.51
C THR A 218 -6.96 -1.05 -5.82
N TYR A 219 -8.16 -0.95 -5.27
CA TYR A 219 -9.29 -1.79 -5.68
C TYR A 219 -9.59 -1.66 -7.18
N ALA A 220 -9.73 -0.44 -7.69
CA ALA A 220 -9.96 -0.21 -9.12
C ALA A 220 -8.81 -0.75 -9.99
N ALA A 221 -7.56 -0.53 -9.58
CA ALA A 221 -6.37 -1.06 -10.24
C ALA A 221 -6.38 -2.59 -10.30
N SER A 222 -6.73 -3.23 -9.17
CA SER A 222 -6.78 -4.70 -9.09
C SER A 222 -7.79 -5.31 -10.06
N LEU A 223 -8.98 -4.70 -10.20
CA LEU A 223 -10.01 -5.16 -11.14
C LEU A 223 -9.60 -4.96 -12.61
N ASP A 224 -8.90 -3.87 -12.91
CA ASP A 224 -8.47 -3.56 -14.29
C ASP A 224 -7.30 -4.46 -14.75
N MET A 225 -6.35 -4.71 -13.85
CA MET A 225 -5.18 -5.56 -14.10
C MET A 225 -5.52 -7.06 -14.04
N PHE A 226 -6.51 -7.43 -13.23
CA PHE A 226 -7.00 -8.80 -13.09
C PHE A 226 -8.53 -8.86 -13.22
N PRO A 227 -9.06 -8.74 -14.46
CA PRO A 227 -10.50 -8.85 -14.70
C PRO A 227 -11.05 -10.18 -14.17
N ARG A 228 -12.19 -10.11 -13.49
CA ARG A 228 -12.94 -11.32 -13.12
C ARG A 228 -13.71 -11.78 -14.35
N ASN A 229 -13.49 -13.03 -14.79
CA ASN A 229 -14.42 -13.70 -15.72
C ASN A 229 -15.74 -13.86 -14.95
N ARG A 230 -16.72 -13.01 -15.24
CA ARG A 230 -18.12 -13.22 -14.85
C ARG A 230 -18.87 -13.79 -16.04
#